data_AF-A0A023ELE6-F1
#
_entry.id   AF-A0A023ELE6-F1
#
_cell.length_a   1.000
_cell.length_b   1.000
_cell.length_c   1.000
_cell.angle_alpha   90.00
_cell.angle_beta   90.00
_cell.angle_gamma   90.00
#
_symmetry.space_group_name_H-M   'P 1'
#
loop_
_entity.id
_entity.type
_entity.pdbx_description
1 polymer ?
#
loop_
_entity_poly.entity_id
_entity_poly.type
_entity_poly.pdbx_seq_one_letter_code
_entity_poly.pdbx_strand_id
1 'polypeptide(L)'
;GCARHKNSGVEFNTSGSSNQDNGKVFGSLETKYKVKEYGLNFSEKWNTDNTLTSEVSVENQLVKGLKLSFDGSFAPQTGSKTGRFKTAYSHDKVRVDADVNVDLAGPLVNASGVFNYQGWLAGYQVAFDSQKSKVTANNFALGYSTGDFVLHTNVNDGREFGGLIYQRCNDRLETAVQLSWASGSNATKFGLGAKYDLDKDACVRAKVNNQSQIGLGYQQKLRDGVTLTLSTMIDGKSFNTGGHKIGVALELEA
;
A
#
# COMPACT_ATOMS: atom_id res chain seq x y z
N GLY A 1 0.81 0.77 -19.59
CA GLY A 1 2.26 0.57 -19.35
C GLY A 1 2.74 -0.60 -20.16
N CYS A 2 3.99 -0.63 -20.64
CA CYS A 2 4.51 -1.64 -21.58
C CYS A 2 5.51 -2.63 -20.93
N ALA A 3 5.20 -3.92 -21.10
CA ALA A 3 5.98 -5.17 -21.22
C ALA A 3 7.17 -5.56 -20.30
N ARG A 4 7.23 -6.87 -20.02
CA ARG A 4 8.19 -7.68 -19.22
C ARG A 4 9.12 -8.52 -20.11
N HIS A 5 10.29 -8.91 -19.60
CA HIS A 5 11.12 -10.02 -20.11
C HIS A 5 11.58 -10.88 -18.92
N LYS A 6 11.13 -12.14 -18.78
CA LYS A 6 11.28 -12.96 -17.56
C LYS A 6 12.52 -13.86 -17.49
N ASN A 7 13.35 -13.93 -18.53
CA ASN A 7 14.35 -15.00 -18.66
C ASN A 7 15.73 -14.75 -17.98
N SER A 8 15.93 -13.61 -17.29
CA SER A 8 17.24 -13.25 -16.73
C SER A 8 17.24 -12.93 -15.22
N GLY A 9 16.12 -13.14 -14.51
CA GLY A 9 15.97 -12.70 -13.12
C GLY A 9 15.79 -11.17 -12.98
N VAL A 10 15.64 -10.48 -14.11
CA VAL A 10 15.39 -9.04 -14.19
C VAL A 10 13.92 -8.79 -14.53
N GLU A 11 13.29 -7.86 -13.83
CA GLU A 11 11.92 -7.41 -14.06
C GLU A 11 11.91 -5.90 -14.26
N PHE A 12 11.34 -5.43 -15.38
CA PHE A 12 11.12 -4.01 -15.63
C PHE A 12 9.63 -3.70 -15.49
N ASN A 13 9.32 -2.55 -14.90
CA ASN A 13 7.96 -2.02 -14.81
C ASN A 13 7.97 -0.54 -15.17
N THR A 14 7.19 -0.18 -16.18
CA THR A 14 7.03 1.22 -16.61
C THR A 14 5.59 1.66 -16.42
N SER A 15 5.42 2.72 -15.63
CA SER A 15 4.13 3.34 -15.36
C SER A 15 4.09 4.78 -15.89
N GLY A 16 2.96 5.19 -16.44
CA GLY A 16 2.68 6.59 -16.77
C GLY A 16 1.28 6.95 -16.34
N SER A 17 1.10 8.14 -15.80
CA SER A 17 -0.20 8.69 -15.39
C SER A 17 -0.30 10.15 -15.81
N SER A 18 -1.46 10.53 -16.34
CA SER A 18 -1.82 11.93 -16.59
C SER A 18 -2.96 12.32 -15.67
N ASN A 19 -2.76 13.40 -14.92
CA ASN A 19 -3.79 13.94 -14.04
C ASN A 19 -4.63 14.95 -14.82
N GLN A 20 -5.91 14.62 -15.02
CA GLN A 20 -6.84 15.46 -15.78
C GLN A 20 -7.16 16.79 -15.08
N ASP A 21 -7.05 16.86 -13.75
CA ASP A 21 -7.39 18.07 -12.99
C ASP A 21 -6.35 19.18 -13.18
N ASN A 22 -5.07 18.81 -13.35
CA ASN A 22 -3.96 19.78 -13.42
C ASN A 22 -3.03 19.62 -14.64
N GLY A 23 -3.34 18.69 -15.54
CA GLY A 23 -2.57 18.40 -16.75
C GLY A 23 -1.18 17.80 -16.51
N LYS A 24 -0.79 17.51 -15.25
CA LYS A 24 0.54 16.98 -14.95
C LYS A 24 0.65 15.54 -15.41
N VAL A 25 1.73 15.25 -16.11
CA VAL A 25 2.11 13.90 -16.53
C VAL A 25 3.24 13.42 -15.62
N PHE A 26 3.07 12.23 -15.07
CA PHE A 26 4.05 11.56 -14.23
C PHE A 26 4.42 10.22 -14.86
N GLY A 27 5.70 9.91 -14.89
CA GLY A 27 6.23 8.62 -15.34
C GLY A 27 7.14 8.02 -14.29
N SER A 28 7.18 6.69 -14.23
CA SER A 28 8.21 5.99 -13.48
C SER A 28 8.65 4.71 -14.18
N LEU A 29 9.95 4.41 -14.06
CA LEU A 29 10.59 3.19 -14.50
C LEU A 29 11.16 2.51 -13.26
N GLU A 30 10.79 1.26 -13.04
CA GLU A 30 11.29 0.41 -11.97
C GLU A 30 11.99 -0.80 -12.59
N THR A 31 13.21 -1.08 -12.13
CA THR A 31 13.97 -2.26 -12.50
C THR A 31 14.29 -3.07 -11.26
N LYS A 32 13.92 -4.35 -11.26
CA LYS A 32 14.17 -5.30 -10.17
C LYS A 32 15.10 -6.40 -10.66
N TYR A 33 16.14 -6.69 -9.91
CA TYR A 33 17.08 -7.78 -10.13
C TYR A 33 17.01 -8.72 -8.94
N LYS A 34 16.68 -9.99 -9.20
CA LYS A 34 16.57 -11.03 -8.16
C LYS A 34 17.67 -12.06 -8.34
N VAL A 35 18.66 -12.05 -7.46
CA VAL A 35 19.73 -13.05 -7.41
C VAL A 35 19.32 -14.12 -6.40
N LYS A 36 18.50 -15.07 -6.87
CA LYS A 36 17.85 -16.09 -6.04
C LYS A 36 18.84 -16.94 -5.24
N GLU A 37 20.02 -17.22 -5.80
CA GLU A 37 21.06 -18.03 -5.16
C GLU A 37 21.51 -17.47 -3.80
N TYR A 38 21.53 -16.14 -3.66
CA TYR A 38 21.97 -15.45 -2.44
C TYR A 38 20.80 -14.76 -1.70
N GLY A 39 19.55 -15.00 -2.10
CA GLY A 39 18.38 -14.31 -1.53
C GLY A 39 18.44 -12.78 -1.67
N LEU A 40 19.25 -12.28 -2.61
CA LEU A 40 19.49 -10.86 -2.83
C LEU A 40 18.48 -10.31 -3.84
N ASN A 41 17.85 -9.20 -3.50
CA ASN A 41 17.01 -8.44 -4.41
C ASN A 41 17.50 -6.99 -4.46
N PHE A 42 17.65 -6.49 -5.67
CA PHE A 42 17.99 -5.10 -5.95
C PHE A 42 16.87 -4.46 -6.75
N SER A 43 16.43 -3.28 -6.36
CA SER A 43 15.39 -2.53 -7.09
C SER A 43 15.83 -1.09 -7.26
N GLU A 44 15.76 -0.59 -8.49
CA GLU A 44 15.96 0.83 -8.81
C GLU A 44 14.71 1.39 -9.43
N LYS A 45 14.23 2.51 -8.90
CA LYS A 45 13.09 3.24 -9.41
C LYS A 45 13.50 4.67 -9.72
N TRP A 46 13.21 5.09 -10.95
CA TRP A 46 13.41 6.46 -11.40
C TRP A 46 12.09 7.05 -11.87
N ASN A 47 11.86 8.34 -11.60
CA ASN A 47 10.63 9.03 -11.97
C ASN A 47 10.90 10.35 -12.71
N THR A 48 9.85 10.92 -13.28
CA THR A 48 9.91 12.18 -14.04
C THR A 48 10.26 13.41 -13.21
N ASP A 49 10.19 13.33 -11.87
CA ASP A 49 10.68 14.36 -10.96
C ASP A 49 12.19 14.23 -10.69
N ASN A 50 12.88 13.40 -11.47
CA ASN A 50 14.28 13.02 -11.34
C ASN A 50 14.65 12.37 -10.00
N THR A 51 13.68 11.87 -9.22
CA THR A 51 13.98 11.14 -7.99
C THR A 51 14.42 9.73 -8.31
N LEU A 52 15.59 9.34 -7.81
CA LEU A 52 16.12 7.98 -7.87
C LEU A 52 15.94 7.30 -6.52
N THR A 53 15.33 6.13 -6.49
CA THR A 53 15.16 5.29 -5.31
C THR A 53 15.81 3.94 -5.56
N SER A 54 16.70 3.52 -4.67
CA SER A 54 17.39 2.24 -4.73
C SER A 54 17.05 1.43 -3.48
N GLU A 55 16.67 0.17 -3.65
CA GLU A 55 16.44 -0.78 -2.55
C GLU A 55 17.38 -1.96 -2.75
N VAL A 56 18.14 -2.30 -1.72
CA VAL A 56 18.90 -3.55 -1.63
C VAL A 56 18.28 -4.36 -0.49
N SER A 57 17.90 -5.61 -0.73
CA SER A 57 17.39 -6.48 0.32
C SER A 57 17.99 -7.88 0.24
N VAL A 58 18.13 -8.50 1.42
CA VAL A 58 18.62 -9.86 1.60
C VAL A 58 17.57 -10.61 2.41
N GLU A 59 17.12 -11.75 1.90
CA GLU A 59 16.08 -12.57 2.52
C GLU A 59 16.60 -13.98 2.80
N ASN A 60 16.22 -14.53 3.97
CA ASN A 60 16.42 -15.92 4.36
C ASN A 60 17.89 -16.40 4.42
N GLN A 61 18.88 -15.52 4.43
CA GLN A 61 20.30 -15.90 4.46
C GLN A 61 20.81 -16.26 5.86
N LEU A 62 20.49 -15.44 6.88
CA LEU A 62 20.91 -15.70 8.26
C LEU A 62 19.92 -16.61 8.99
N VAL A 63 18.62 -16.29 8.88
CA VAL A 63 17.53 -17.01 9.52
C VAL A 63 16.34 -17.03 8.57
N LYS A 64 15.66 -18.17 8.46
CA LYS A 64 14.42 -18.28 7.68
C LYS A 64 13.37 -17.30 8.21
N GLY A 65 12.79 -16.50 7.31
CA GLY A 65 11.82 -15.46 7.64
C GLY A 65 12.45 -14.08 7.90
N LEU A 66 13.78 -13.98 8.00
CA LEU A 66 14.47 -12.68 8.14
C LEU A 66 14.66 -12.02 6.77
N LYS A 67 14.31 -10.75 6.70
CA LYS A 67 14.59 -9.83 5.60
C LYS A 67 15.31 -8.61 6.15
N LEU A 68 16.49 -8.32 5.60
CA LEU A 68 17.21 -7.07 5.84
C LEU A 68 17.13 -6.24 4.56
N SER A 69 16.81 -4.96 4.66
CA SER A 69 16.83 -4.07 3.50
C SER A 69 17.40 -2.70 3.81
N PHE A 70 17.95 -2.08 2.78
CA PHE A 70 18.35 -0.69 2.77
C PHE A 70 17.65 0.02 1.62
N ASP A 71 16.89 1.07 1.94
CA ASP A 71 16.33 1.99 0.96
C ASP A 71 17.21 3.25 0.93
N GLY A 72 17.64 3.67 -0.25
CA GLY A 72 18.20 4.99 -0.50
C GLY A 72 17.31 5.77 -1.47
N SER A 73 17.16 7.07 -1.25
CA SER A 73 16.50 7.98 -2.20
C SER A 73 17.32 9.25 -2.41
N PHE A 74 17.38 9.71 -3.65
CA PHE A 74 18.08 10.93 -4.04
C PHE A 74 17.21 11.75 -4.98
N ALA A 75 16.99 13.02 -4.63
CA ALA A 75 16.30 14.00 -5.46
C ALA A 75 17.31 15.10 -5.88
N PRO A 76 17.85 15.05 -7.12
CA PRO A 76 18.87 15.99 -7.59
C PRO A 76 18.42 17.46 -7.53
N GLN A 77 17.15 17.72 -7.83
CA GLN A 77 16.59 19.08 -7.88
C GLN A 77 16.66 19.81 -6.54
N THR A 78 16.54 19.08 -5.43
CA THR A 78 16.59 19.65 -4.07
C THR A 78 17.88 19.30 -3.34
N GLY A 79 18.72 18.44 -3.91
CA GLY A 79 19.86 17.83 -3.23
C GLY A 79 19.49 16.87 -2.10
N SER A 80 18.20 16.59 -1.90
CA SER A 80 17.72 15.77 -0.79
C SER A 80 18.17 14.32 -0.93
N LYS A 81 18.72 13.78 0.16
CA LYS A 81 19.16 12.39 0.29
C LYS A 81 18.50 11.79 1.52
N THR A 82 17.87 10.64 1.36
CA THR A 82 17.35 9.88 2.49
C THR A 82 17.85 8.45 2.40
N GLY A 83 18.11 7.87 3.57
CA GLY A 83 18.40 6.44 3.70
C GLY A 83 17.47 5.84 4.74
N ARG A 84 17.20 4.54 4.66
CA ARG A 84 16.48 3.82 5.70
C ARG A 84 16.90 2.36 5.71
N PHE A 85 17.36 1.91 6.86
CA PHE A 85 17.57 0.49 7.12
C PHE A 85 16.27 -0.12 7.62
N LYS A 86 15.90 -1.30 7.13
CA LYS A 86 14.75 -2.06 7.60
C LYS A 86 15.17 -3.49 7.92
N THR A 87 14.55 -4.03 8.96
CA THR A 87 14.65 -5.41 9.37
C THR A 87 13.24 -5.93 9.57
N ALA A 88 12.90 -7.03 8.91
CA ALA A 88 11.63 -7.71 9.09
C ALA A 88 11.89 -9.17 9.38
N TYR A 89 11.30 -9.69 10.44
CA TYR A 89 11.34 -11.10 10.79
C TYR A 89 9.93 -11.64 10.81
N SER A 90 9.68 -12.67 9.99
CA SER A 90 8.37 -13.31 9.87
C SER A 90 8.47 -14.78 10.25
N HIS A 91 7.66 -15.17 11.22
CA HIS A 91 7.45 -16.54 11.67
C HIS A 91 5.96 -16.85 11.70
N ASP A 92 5.57 -18.12 11.79
CA ASP A 92 4.17 -18.56 11.63
C ASP A 92 3.18 -17.84 12.57
N LYS A 93 3.64 -17.44 13.75
CA LYS A 93 2.83 -16.75 14.78
C LYS A 93 3.26 -15.32 15.06
N VAL A 94 4.42 -14.89 14.57
CA VAL A 94 4.98 -13.59 14.97
C VAL A 94 5.59 -12.91 13.76
N ARG A 95 5.29 -11.63 13.60
CA ARG A 95 6.03 -10.75 12.71
C ARG A 95 6.58 -9.58 13.51
N VAL A 96 7.86 -9.29 13.34
CA VAL A 96 8.50 -8.10 13.92
C VAL A 96 9.13 -7.31 12.78
N ASP A 97 8.87 -6.02 12.74
CA ASP A 97 9.48 -5.09 11.79
C ASP A 97 10.14 -3.97 12.57
N ALA A 98 11.33 -3.56 12.14
CA ALA A 98 12.01 -2.38 12.63
C ALA A 98 12.61 -1.62 11.45
N ASP A 99 12.50 -0.30 11.46
CA ASP A 99 13.20 0.55 10.51
C ASP A 99 13.81 1.78 11.17
N VAL A 100 14.92 2.24 10.61
CA VAL A 100 15.68 3.38 11.11
C VAL A 100 16.05 4.23 9.90
N ASN A 101 15.61 5.49 9.88
CA ASN A 101 16.08 6.41 8.86
C ASN A 101 17.56 6.78 9.10
N VAL A 102 18.26 7.09 8.02
CA VAL A 102 19.65 7.56 8.05
C VAL A 102 19.61 9.08 8.07
N ASP A 103 19.36 9.64 9.24
CA ASP A 103 19.48 11.08 9.52
C ASP A 103 20.59 11.30 10.55
N LEU A 104 21.61 12.08 10.17
CA LEU A 104 22.76 12.41 11.01
C LEU A 104 22.38 13.35 12.18
N ALA A 105 21.29 14.10 12.06
CA ALA A 105 20.83 15.02 13.10
C ALA A 105 20.03 14.31 14.21
N GLY A 106 19.49 13.13 13.93
CA GLY A 106 18.79 12.30 14.89
C GLY A 106 17.86 11.30 14.20
N PRO A 107 18.16 9.99 14.25
CA PRO A 107 17.33 8.99 13.61
C PRO A 107 15.92 8.89 14.23
N LEU A 108 14.93 8.74 13.35
CA LEU A 108 13.62 8.21 13.61
C LEU A 108 13.69 6.68 13.54
N VAL A 109 13.39 6.04 14.67
CA VAL A 109 13.33 4.59 14.81
C VAL A 109 11.86 4.18 14.88
N ASN A 110 11.45 3.28 14.00
CA ASN A 110 10.14 2.62 14.03
C ASN A 110 10.33 1.16 14.39
N ALA A 111 9.46 0.64 15.26
CA ALA A 111 9.38 -0.77 15.58
C ALA A 111 7.92 -1.20 15.66
N SER A 112 7.62 -2.39 15.14
CA SER A 112 6.31 -3.00 15.26
C SER A 112 6.40 -4.50 15.44
N GLY A 113 5.40 -5.06 16.11
CA GLY A 113 5.25 -6.48 16.33
C GLY A 113 3.81 -6.88 16.19
N VAL A 114 3.56 -8.02 15.54
CA VAL A 114 2.24 -8.64 15.41
C VAL A 114 2.34 -10.09 15.86
N PHE A 115 1.48 -10.47 16.81
CA PHE A 115 1.31 -11.83 17.29
C PHE A 115 0.01 -12.41 16.74
N ASN A 116 0.05 -13.64 16.23
CA ASN A 116 -1.08 -14.39 15.68
C ASN A 116 -1.34 -15.67 16.51
N TYR A 117 -2.57 -15.84 16.97
CA TYR A 117 -3.02 -17.05 17.65
C TYR A 117 -4.48 -17.37 17.34
N GLN A 118 -4.73 -18.53 16.74
CA GLN A 118 -6.09 -19.02 16.41
C GLN A 118 -6.94 -17.99 15.64
N GLY A 119 -6.31 -17.27 14.69
CA GLY A 119 -6.95 -16.23 13.88
C GLY A 119 -6.94 -14.85 14.53
N TRP A 120 -6.71 -14.74 15.85
CA TRP A 120 -6.55 -13.44 16.52
C TRP A 120 -5.18 -12.86 16.25
N LEU A 121 -5.16 -11.56 15.93
CA LEU A 121 -3.97 -10.77 15.64
C LEU A 121 -3.88 -9.65 16.67
N ALA A 122 -2.76 -9.55 17.38
CA ALA A 122 -2.47 -8.43 18.28
C ALA A 122 -1.21 -7.73 17.80
N GLY A 123 -1.34 -6.45 17.44
CA GLY A 123 -0.30 -5.62 16.88
C GLY A 123 0.01 -4.42 17.75
N TYR A 124 1.30 -4.07 17.82
CA TYR A 124 1.77 -2.83 18.42
C TYR A 124 2.84 -2.21 17.54
N GLN A 125 2.80 -0.89 17.39
CA GLN A 125 3.80 -0.10 16.67
C GLN A 125 4.18 1.10 17.51
N VAL A 126 5.48 1.39 17.56
CA VAL A 126 6.04 2.58 18.19
C VAL A 126 7.02 3.26 17.24
N ALA A 127 7.04 4.60 17.27
CA ALA A 127 8.03 5.41 16.60
C ALA A 127 8.70 6.38 17.60
N PHE A 128 10.02 6.51 17.55
CA PHE A 128 10.80 7.39 18.40
C PHE A 128 11.70 8.29 17.57
N ASP A 129 11.57 9.60 17.76
CA ASP A 129 12.41 10.63 17.16
C ASP A 129 13.51 10.99 18.16
N SER A 130 14.76 10.58 17.87
CA SER A 130 15.88 10.82 18.78
C SER A 130 16.29 12.28 18.82
N GLN A 131 16.07 13.04 17.75
CA GLN A 131 16.38 14.47 17.71
C GLN A 131 15.51 15.24 18.71
N LYS A 132 14.24 14.89 18.79
CA LYS A 132 13.27 15.48 19.74
C LYS A 132 13.21 14.74 21.07
N SER A 133 13.92 13.61 21.19
CA SER A 133 13.81 12.69 22.34
C SER A 133 12.36 12.37 22.70
N LYS A 134 11.53 12.09 21.70
CA LYS A 134 10.07 11.96 21.87
C LYS A 134 9.51 10.80 21.05
N VAL A 135 8.56 10.07 21.67
CA VAL A 135 7.70 9.11 20.96
C VAL A 135 6.75 9.87 20.04
N THR A 136 6.83 9.59 18.74
CA THR A 136 6.06 10.26 17.68
C THR A 136 4.88 9.44 17.18
N ALA A 137 4.88 8.12 17.40
CA ALA A 137 3.75 7.25 17.15
C ALA A 137 3.65 6.17 18.22
N ASN A 138 2.42 5.86 18.63
CA ASN A 138 2.09 4.79 19.55
C ASN A 138 0.76 4.16 19.12
N ASN A 139 0.83 3.08 18.35
CA ASN A 139 -0.34 2.49 17.71
C ASN A 139 -0.57 1.08 18.22
N PHE A 140 -1.83 0.75 18.49
CA PHE A 140 -2.29 -0.58 18.85
C PHE A 140 -3.28 -1.07 17.80
N ALA A 141 -3.21 -2.36 17.47
CA ALA A 141 -4.18 -2.99 16.59
C ALA A 141 -4.61 -4.34 17.16
N LEU A 142 -5.90 -4.63 17.05
CA LEU A 142 -6.46 -5.95 17.31
C LEU A 142 -7.23 -6.39 16.08
N GLY A 143 -7.00 -7.61 15.64
CA GLY A 143 -7.67 -8.17 14.48
C GLY A 143 -8.11 -9.60 14.72
N TYR A 144 -9.02 -10.05 13.88
CA TYR A 144 -9.40 -11.44 13.77
C TYR A 144 -9.49 -11.78 12.29
N SER A 145 -8.78 -12.81 11.85
CA SER A 145 -8.71 -13.23 10.46
C SER A 145 -9.02 -14.72 10.37
N THR A 146 -10.04 -15.04 9.60
CA THR A 146 -10.44 -16.40 9.21
C THR A 146 -10.70 -16.42 7.70
N GLY A 147 -10.78 -17.61 7.09
CA GLY A 147 -10.67 -17.80 5.64
C GLY A 147 -11.42 -16.80 4.75
N ASP A 148 -12.64 -16.43 5.12
CA ASP A 148 -13.53 -15.52 4.39
C ASP A 148 -13.82 -14.19 5.12
N PHE A 149 -13.30 -13.98 6.32
CA PHE A 149 -13.65 -12.84 7.16
C PHE A 149 -12.43 -12.25 7.86
N VAL A 150 -12.30 -10.91 7.81
CA VAL A 150 -11.26 -10.17 8.53
C VAL A 150 -11.90 -9.01 9.28
N LEU A 151 -11.74 -8.99 10.60
CA LEU A 151 -11.95 -7.85 11.45
C LEU A 151 -10.58 -7.22 11.78
N HIS A 152 -10.47 -5.91 11.66
CA HIS A 152 -9.29 -5.16 12.07
C HIS A 152 -9.74 -3.91 12.81
N THR A 153 -9.24 -3.68 14.00
CA THR A 153 -9.43 -2.45 14.77
C THR A 153 -8.08 -1.90 15.16
N ASN A 154 -7.97 -0.58 15.20
CA ASN A 154 -6.74 0.08 15.57
C ASN A 154 -7.01 1.37 16.34
N VAL A 155 -6.04 1.74 17.17
CA VAL A 155 -5.98 2.99 17.91
C VAL A 155 -4.61 3.60 17.70
N ASN A 156 -4.56 4.78 17.10
CA ASN A 156 -3.32 5.49 16.85
C ASN A 156 -3.22 6.66 17.82
N ASP A 157 -2.12 6.71 18.58
CA ASP A 157 -1.79 7.74 19.57
C ASP A 157 -2.88 7.99 20.63
N GLY A 158 -3.77 7.01 20.86
CA GLY A 158 -4.95 7.16 21.72
C GLY A 158 -5.98 8.18 21.22
N ARG A 159 -5.85 8.63 19.96
CA ARG A 159 -6.67 9.73 19.40
C ARG A 159 -7.45 9.30 18.18
N GLU A 160 -6.85 8.58 17.25
CA GLU A 160 -7.52 8.15 16.03
C GLU A 160 -7.91 6.67 16.17
N PHE A 161 -9.18 6.39 16.03
CA PHE A 161 -9.73 5.05 16.13
C PHE A 161 -10.18 4.59 14.74
N GLY A 162 -9.91 3.34 14.42
CA GLY A 162 -10.26 2.74 13.14
C GLY A 162 -10.81 1.34 13.32
N GLY A 163 -11.70 0.96 12.41
CA GLY A 163 -12.28 -0.36 12.28
C GLY A 163 -12.47 -0.70 10.81
N LEU A 164 -12.19 -1.95 10.45
CA LEU A 164 -12.45 -2.50 9.14
C LEU A 164 -13.00 -3.92 9.29
N ILE A 165 -14.09 -4.18 8.58
CA ILE A 165 -14.64 -5.52 8.39
C ILE A 165 -14.52 -5.82 6.90
N TYR A 166 -13.86 -6.91 6.56
CA TYR A 166 -13.82 -7.47 5.23
C TYR A 166 -14.49 -8.84 5.26
N GLN A 167 -15.30 -9.11 4.24
CA GLN A 167 -15.99 -10.38 4.09
C GLN A 167 -16.05 -10.80 2.63
N ARG A 168 -15.53 -12.00 2.34
CA ARG A 168 -15.80 -12.72 1.09
C ARG A 168 -17.12 -13.46 1.25
N CYS A 169 -18.19 -12.92 0.66
CA CYS A 169 -19.53 -13.48 0.79
C CYS A 169 -19.71 -14.76 -0.05
N ASN A 170 -18.99 -14.86 -1.18
CA ASN A 170 -18.91 -16.04 -2.04
C ASN A 170 -17.70 -15.89 -3.00
N ASP A 171 -17.52 -16.85 -3.91
CA ASP A 171 -16.41 -16.87 -4.88
C ASP A 171 -16.34 -15.66 -5.84
N ARG A 172 -17.42 -14.87 -5.92
CA ARG A 172 -17.51 -13.70 -6.81
C ARG A 172 -17.70 -12.38 -6.08
N LEU A 173 -18.21 -12.39 -4.84
CA LEU A 173 -18.58 -11.18 -4.11
C LEU A 173 -17.73 -11.02 -2.86
N GLU A 174 -17.00 -9.90 -2.81
CA GLU A 174 -16.27 -9.44 -1.64
C GLU A 174 -16.79 -8.07 -1.21
N THR A 175 -16.92 -7.87 0.09
CA THR A 175 -17.40 -6.61 0.67
C THR A 175 -16.48 -6.16 1.79
N ALA A 176 -16.41 -4.84 2.00
CA ALA A 176 -15.67 -4.27 3.10
C ALA A 176 -16.36 -3.03 3.64
N VAL A 177 -16.36 -2.89 4.96
CA VAL A 177 -16.82 -1.70 5.68
C VAL A 177 -15.64 -1.14 6.45
N GLN A 178 -15.44 0.16 6.37
CA GLN A 178 -14.45 0.89 7.16
C GLN A 178 -15.13 1.98 7.97
N LEU A 179 -14.72 2.11 9.23
CA LEU A 179 -15.11 3.16 10.15
C LEU A 179 -13.85 3.81 10.73
N SER A 180 -13.82 5.12 10.86
CA SER A 180 -12.80 5.80 11.66
C SER A 180 -13.32 7.08 12.28
N TRP A 181 -12.78 7.45 13.44
CA TRP A 181 -13.13 8.69 14.14
C TRP A 181 -11.95 9.16 15.00
N ALA A 182 -11.96 10.45 15.32
CA ALA A 182 -10.93 11.09 16.14
C ALA A 182 -11.50 11.51 17.50
N SER A 183 -10.78 11.24 18.58
CA SER A 183 -11.07 11.75 19.91
C SER A 183 -11.08 13.27 19.90
N GLY A 184 -12.13 13.87 20.48
CA GLY A 184 -12.33 15.32 20.47
C GLY A 184 -13.00 15.87 19.20
N SER A 185 -13.42 15.01 18.27
CA SER A 185 -14.22 15.39 17.11
C SER A 185 -15.50 14.53 17.05
N ASN A 186 -16.61 15.17 16.70
CA ASN A 186 -17.86 14.44 16.40
C ASN A 186 -17.88 13.90 14.95
N ALA A 187 -16.83 14.18 14.16
CA ALA A 187 -16.73 13.72 12.79
C ALA A 187 -16.33 12.25 12.75
N THR A 188 -17.25 11.41 12.27
CA THR A 188 -16.97 10.02 11.90
C THR A 188 -16.75 9.94 10.40
N LYS A 189 -15.84 9.07 9.95
CA LYS A 189 -15.65 8.68 8.56
C LYS A 189 -16.14 7.25 8.40
N PHE A 190 -16.98 7.02 7.40
CA PHE A 190 -17.54 5.72 7.11
C PHE A 190 -17.42 5.45 5.61
N GLY A 191 -17.03 4.23 5.26
CA GLY A 191 -16.95 3.75 3.89
C GLY A 191 -17.47 2.33 3.77
N LEU A 192 -18.21 2.05 2.70
CA LEU A 192 -18.64 0.72 2.29
C LEU A 192 -18.11 0.47 0.88
N GLY A 193 -17.54 -0.70 0.64
CA GLY A 193 -17.05 -1.12 -0.66
C GLY A 193 -17.46 -2.54 -0.99
N ALA A 194 -17.60 -2.82 -2.28
CA ALA A 194 -17.83 -4.15 -2.81
C ALA A 194 -17.02 -4.35 -4.10
N LYS A 195 -16.57 -5.59 -4.30
CA LYS A 195 -16.04 -6.11 -5.56
C LYS A 195 -16.91 -7.29 -5.97
N TYR A 196 -17.38 -7.25 -7.22
CA TYR A 196 -18.14 -8.34 -7.82
C TYR A 196 -17.45 -8.79 -9.10
N ASP A 197 -17.02 -10.04 -9.13
CA ASP A 197 -16.49 -10.68 -10.33
C ASP A 197 -17.67 -11.12 -11.21
N LEU A 198 -17.82 -10.48 -12.37
CA LEU A 198 -18.88 -10.78 -13.33
C LEU A 198 -18.62 -12.13 -13.98
N ASP A 199 -17.36 -12.35 -14.37
CA ASP A 199 -16.81 -13.58 -14.90
C ASP A 199 -15.29 -13.64 -14.61
N LYS A 200 -14.57 -14.55 -15.27
CA LYS A 200 -13.11 -14.75 -15.07
C LYS A 200 -12.24 -13.61 -15.61
N ASP A 201 -12.78 -12.79 -16.50
CA ASP A 201 -12.07 -11.74 -17.24
C ASP A 201 -12.61 -10.34 -16.89
N ALA A 202 -13.72 -10.22 -16.16
CA ALA A 202 -14.38 -8.96 -15.83
C ALA A 202 -14.78 -8.83 -14.36
N CYS A 203 -14.54 -7.66 -13.76
CA CYS A 203 -15.04 -7.34 -12.42
C CYS A 203 -15.52 -5.89 -12.29
N VAL A 204 -16.51 -5.70 -11.41
CA VAL A 204 -17.06 -4.40 -11.03
C VAL A 204 -16.69 -4.11 -9.58
N ARG A 205 -16.34 -2.86 -9.30
CA ARG A 205 -16.07 -2.35 -7.96
C ARG A 205 -16.95 -1.15 -7.68
N ALA A 206 -17.55 -1.11 -6.51
CA ALA A 206 -18.31 0.03 -6.04
C ALA A 206 -17.84 0.41 -4.64
N LYS A 207 -17.78 1.71 -4.35
CA LYS A 207 -17.57 2.19 -2.99
C LYS A 207 -18.38 3.45 -2.73
N VAL A 208 -18.85 3.61 -1.51
CA VAL A 208 -19.55 4.80 -1.05
C VAL A 208 -18.98 5.24 0.29
N ASN A 209 -19.05 6.53 0.58
CA ASN A 209 -18.67 7.06 1.89
C ASN A 209 -19.71 8.05 2.42
N ASN A 210 -19.56 8.42 3.69
CA ASN A 210 -20.44 9.39 4.34
C ASN A 210 -20.16 10.87 3.96
N GLN A 211 -19.31 11.11 2.97
CA GLN A 211 -19.19 12.40 2.30
C GLN A 211 -20.07 12.47 1.03
N SER A 212 -20.93 11.46 0.82
CA SER A 212 -21.78 11.29 -0.35
C SER A 212 -20.98 11.08 -1.65
N GLN A 213 -19.76 10.54 -1.56
CA GLN A 213 -18.99 10.19 -2.75
C GLN A 213 -19.28 8.75 -3.16
N ILE A 214 -19.54 8.53 -4.45
CA ILE A 214 -19.80 7.21 -5.04
C ILE A 214 -18.70 6.91 -6.05
N GLY A 215 -17.86 5.92 -5.75
CA GLY A 215 -16.84 5.40 -6.65
C GLY A 215 -17.34 4.16 -7.38
N LEU A 216 -17.20 4.14 -8.70
CA LEU A 216 -17.48 2.97 -9.55
C LEU A 216 -16.22 2.63 -10.35
N GLY A 217 -15.97 1.34 -10.54
CA GLY A 217 -14.88 0.83 -11.34
C GLY A 217 -15.31 -0.40 -12.13
N TYR A 218 -14.89 -0.47 -13.39
CA TYR A 218 -15.05 -1.62 -14.26
C TYR A 218 -13.67 -2.04 -14.77
N GLN A 219 -13.32 -3.30 -14.59
CA GLN A 219 -12.07 -3.86 -15.07
C GLN A 219 -12.37 -5.02 -16.01
N GLN A 220 -11.71 -5.04 -17.17
CA GLN A 220 -11.84 -6.05 -18.20
C GLN A 220 -10.47 -6.48 -18.70
N LYS A 221 -10.19 -7.78 -18.63
CA LYS A 221 -9.11 -8.41 -19.38
C LYS A 221 -9.56 -8.52 -20.84
N LEU A 222 -8.85 -7.81 -21.73
CA LEU A 222 -9.16 -7.76 -23.16
C LEU A 222 -8.53 -8.94 -23.92
N ARG A 223 -7.34 -9.35 -23.47
CA ARG A 223 -6.62 -10.55 -23.91
C ARG A 223 -5.55 -10.89 -22.86
N ASP A 224 -4.88 -12.02 -23.03
CA ASP A 224 -3.73 -12.34 -22.19
C ASP A 224 -2.69 -11.22 -22.25
N GLY A 225 -2.27 -10.77 -21.06
CA GLY A 225 -1.36 -9.66 -20.92
C GLY A 225 -1.94 -8.27 -21.16
N VAL A 226 -3.26 -8.09 -21.34
CA VAL A 226 -3.87 -6.74 -21.50
C VAL A 226 -5.13 -6.59 -20.66
N THR A 227 -5.10 -5.63 -19.74
CA THR A 227 -6.22 -5.30 -18.86
C THR A 227 -6.57 -3.82 -18.97
N LEU A 228 -7.85 -3.52 -19.20
CA LEU A 228 -8.42 -2.17 -19.23
C LEU A 228 -9.24 -1.96 -17.95
N THR A 229 -9.02 -0.84 -17.27
CA THR A 229 -9.82 -0.42 -16.13
C THR A 229 -10.39 0.97 -16.38
N LEU A 230 -11.71 1.10 -16.24
CA LEU A 230 -12.45 2.36 -16.24
C LEU A 230 -12.89 2.65 -14.82
N SER A 231 -12.85 3.91 -14.40
CA SER A 231 -13.27 4.32 -13.07
C SER A 231 -13.91 5.69 -13.09
N THR A 232 -14.84 5.92 -12.16
CA THR A 232 -15.43 7.22 -11.90
C THR A 232 -15.64 7.42 -10.41
N MET A 233 -15.53 8.67 -9.97
CA MET A 233 -15.88 9.10 -8.62
C MET A 233 -16.86 10.26 -8.73
N ILE A 234 -18.10 9.98 -8.37
CA ILE A 234 -19.23 10.91 -8.41
C ILE A 234 -19.33 11.59 -7.05
N ASP A 235 -19.40 12.92 -7.06
CA ASP A 235 -19.72 13.71 -5.88
C ASP A 235 -21.24 13.86 -5.79
N GLY A 236 -21.87 13.14 -4.86
CA GLY A 236 -23.31 13.17 -4.66
C GLY A 236 -23.83 14.49 -4.11
N LYS A 237 -23.00 15.33 -3.48
CA LYS A 237 -23.42 16.68 -3.05
C LYS A 237 -23.51 17.65 -4.23
N SER A 238 -22.70 17.40 -5.26
CA SER A 238 -22.58 18.22 -6.46
C SER A 238 -23.02 17.47 -7.73
N PHE A 239 -23.98 16.55 -7.61
CA PHE A 239 -24.39 15.65 -8.70
C PHE A 239 -24.76 16.40 -10.00
N ASN A 240 -25.50 17.50 -9.90
CA ASN A 240 -25.93 18.27 -11.07
C ASN A 240 -24.90 19.32 -11.54
N THR A 241 -23.92 19.65 -10.68
CA THR A 241 -22.96 20.74 -10.93
C THR A 241 -21.59 20.22 -11.37
N GLY A 242 -21.38 18.90 -11.37
CA GLY A 242 -20.14 18.26 -11.80
C GLY A 242 -19.17 17.99 -10.64
N GLY A 243 -17.86 18.08 -10.93
CA GLY A 243 -16.80 17.65 -10.00
C GLY A 243 -16.58 16.15 -9.95
N HIS A 244 -17.16 15.41 -10.90
CA HIS A 244 -16.97 13.97 -11.04
C HIS A 244 -15.61 13.69 -11.68
N LYS A 245 -14.87 12.75 -11.09
CA LYS A 245 -13.56 12.35 -11.61
C LYS A 245 -13.72 11.10 -12.46
N ILE A 246 -13.02 11.05 -13.59
CA ILE A 246 -12.99 9.88 -14.47
C ILE A 246 -11.54 9.42 -14.60
N GLY A 247 -11.32 8.11 -14.61
CA GLY A 247 -10.01 7.51 -14.75
C GLY A 247 -10.03 6.33 -15.71
N VAL A 248 -8.98 6.22 -16.52
CA VAL A 248 -8.73 5.09 -17.41
C VAL A 248 -7.33 4.56 -17.15
N ALA A 249 -7.19 3.25 -16.99
CA ALA A 249 -5.91 2.58 -16.83
C ALA A 249 -5.79 1.42 -17.81
N LEU A 250 -4.62 1.30 -18.43
CA LEU A 250 -4.26 0.21 -19.33
C LEU A 250 -2.99 -0.47 -18.82
N GLU A 251 -3.15 -1.70 -18.36
CA GLU A 251 -2.09 -2.56 -17.86
C GLU A 251 -1.69 -3.55 -18.97
N LEU A 252 -0.40 -3.61 -19.28
CA LEU A 252 0.15 -4.59 -20.22
C LEU A 252 1.16 -5.46 -19.49
N GLU A 253 0.97 -6.77 -19.55
CA GLU A 253 1.87 -7.79 -19.04
C GLU A 253 2.39 -8.67 -20.17
N ALA A 254 3.62 -9.17 -20.03
CA ALA A 254 4.23 -10.14 -20.93
C ALA A 254 4.70 -11.38 -20.14
#